data_AF-A0A9D7MA33-F1
#
_entry.id   AF-A0A9D7MA33-F1
#
_cell.length_a   1.000
_cell.length_b   1.000
_cell.length_c   1.000
_cell.angle_alpha   90.00
_cell.angle_beta   90.00
_cell.angle_gamma   90.00
#
_symmetry.space_group_name_H-M   'P 1'
#
loop_
_entity.id
_entity.type
_entity.pdbx_description
1 polymer ?
#
loop_
_entity_poly.entity_id
_entity_poly.type
_entity_poly.pdbx_seq_one_letter_code
_entity_poly.pdbx_strand_id
1 'polypeptide(L)' 'MKTVYNKNDKAIMLKDELGKGGEGTIYSVDTKTVAKIYHTKSLTPEKEGKIRALIAKNQIGRNLCTNRKSF' A
#
# COMPACT_ATOMS: atom_id res chain seq x y z
N MET A 1 9.69 -11.97 -5.17
CA MET A 1 9.80 -10.52 -5.48
C MET A 1 8.53 -10.08 -6.17
N LYS A 2 7.84 -9.05 -5.67
CA LYS A 2 6.53 -8.62 -6.19
C LYS A 2 6.60 -7.15 -6.60
N THR A 3 6.09 -6.82 -7.79
CA THR A 3 6.07 -5.44 -8.28
C THR A 3 4.66 -4.89 -8.17
N VAL A 4 4.53 -3.69 -7.61
CA VAL A 4 3.27 -2.92 -7.57
C VAL A 4 3.51 -1.55 -8.20
N TYR A 5 2.44 -0.92 -8.69
CA TYR A 5 2.53 0.39 -9.34
C TYR A 5 1.83 1.42 -8.48
N ASN A 6 2.43 2.61 -8.36
CA ASN A 6 1.78 3.73 -7.72
C ASN A 6 0.82 4.43 -8.70
N LYS A 7 0.14 5.48 -8.22
CA LYS A 7 -0.81 6.29 -9.02
C LYS A 7 -0.21 7.02 -10.23
N ASN A 8 1.12 7.08 -10.35
CA ASN A 8 1.85 7.71 -11.45
C ASN A 8 2.47 6.65 -12.37
N ASP A 9 1.98 5.41 -12.34
CA ASP A 9 2.53 4.24 -13.05
C ASP A 9 4.02 3.96 -12.77
N LYS A 10 4.55 4.48 -11.67
CA LYS A 10 5.91 4.19 -11.23
C LYS A 10 5.93 2.82 -10.54
N ALA A 11 6.78 1.93 -11.04
CA ALA A 11 7.02 0.64 -10.44
C ALA A 11 7.67 0.77 -9.05
N ILE A 12 7.13 0.04 -8.08
CA ILE A 12 7.64 -0.12 -6.72
C ILE A 12 7.90 -1.62 -6.53
N MET A 13 9.18 -1.95 -6.36
CA MET A 13 9.61 -3.32 -6.10
C MET A 13 9.48 -3.62 -4.62
N LEU A 14 8.61 -4.58 -4.28
CA LEU A 14 8.47 -5.11 -2.93
C LEU A 14 9.53 -6.19 -2.72
N LYS A 15 10.35 -6.00 -1.69
CA LYS A 15 11.39 -6.93 -1.24
C LYS A 15 10.77 -7.94 -0.28
N ASP A 16 11.09 -7.83 1.00
CA ASP A 16 10.68 -8.75 2.03
C ASP A 16 9.32 -8.37 2.62
N GLU A 17 8.53 -9.39 2.94
CA GLU A 17 7.33 -9.22 3.76
C GLU A 17 7.76 -8.97 5.20
N LEU A 18 7.35 -7.84 5.77
CA LEU A 18 7.68 -7.46 7.15
C LEU A 18 6.58 -7.86 8.13
N GLY A 19 5.35 -8.04 7.66
CA GLY A 19 4.25 -8.49 8.49
C GLY A 19 2.90 -8.42 7.79
N LYS A 20 1.95 -9.21 8.28
CA LYS A 20 0.61 -9.34 7.72
C LYS A 20 -0.45 -9.21 8.81
N GLY A 21 -1.49 -8.43 8.53
CA GLY A 21 -2.66 -8.26 9.39
C GLY A 21 -3.96 -8.41 8.62
N GLY A 22 -5.09 -8.25 9.32
CA GLY A 22 -6.43 -8.37 8.70
C GLY A 22 -6.71 -7.34 7.60
N GLU A 23 -6.06 -6.18 7.67
CA GLU A 23 -6.23 -5.09 6.70
C GLU A 23 -5.35 -5.24 5.44
N GLY A 24 -4.24 -5.95 5.55
CA GLY A 24 -3.23 -6.00 4.50
C GLY A 24 -1.87 -6.48 4.96
N THR A 25 -0.91 -6.39 4.06
CA THR A 25 0.47 -6.86 4.25
C THR A 25 1.45 -5.71 4.08
N ILE A 26 2.45 -5.63 4.95
CA ILE A 26 3.54 -4.66 4.91
C ILE A 26 4.76 -5.32 4.30
N TYR A 27 5.36 -4.63 3.34
CA TYR A 27 6.59 -5.04 2.67
C TYR A 27 7.67 -3.96 2.81
N SER A 28 8.93 -4.38 2.86
CA SER A 28 10.06 -3.48 2.65
C SER A 28 10.18 -3.11 1.17
N VAL A 29 10.44 -1.84 0.88
CA VAL A 29 10.81 -1.37 -0.46
C VAL A 29 12.31 -1.06 -0.49
N ASP A 30 12.79 -0.32 0.51
CA ASP A 30 14.19 0.00 0.73
C ASP A 30 14.49 0.11 2.24
N THR A 31 15.67 0.63 2.60
CA THR A 31 16.13 0.72 3.99
C THR A 31 15.34 1.71 4.86
N LYS A 32 14.55 2.60 4.26
CA LYS A 32 13.77 3.64 4.94
C LYS A 32 12.29 3.65 4.56
N THR A 33 11.91 2.88 3.54
CA THR A 33 10.56 2.87 2.98
C THR A 33 9.90 1.51 3.15
N VAL A 34 8.68 1.53 3.66
CA VAL A 34 7.78 0.38 3.72
C VAL A 34 6.53 0.65 2.90
N ALA A 35 5.98 -0.40 2.29
CA ALA A 35 4.72 -0.35 1.55
C ALA A 35 3.69 -1.23 2.25
N LYS A 36 2.55 -0.65 2.64
CA LYS A 36 1.38 -1.41 3.11
C LYS A 36 0.43 -1.63 1.94
N ILE A 37 0.27 -2.90 1.56
CA ILE A 37 -0.65 -3.35 0.52
C ILE A 37 -1.93 -3.81 1.21
N TYR A 38 -3.01 -3.05 1.02
CA TYR A 38 -4.30 -3.36 1.62
C TYR A 38 -5.03 -4.48 0.86
N HIS A 39 -5.72 -5.35 1.58
CA HIS A 39 -6.59 -6.36 0.99
C HIS A 39 -7.84 -5.68 0.39
N THR A 40 -8.11 -5.92 -0.90
CA THR A 40 -9.26 -5.33 -1.59
C THR A 40 -10.60 -5.70 -0.94
N LYS A 41 -10.72 -6.91 -0.39
CA LYS A 41 -11.90 -7.36 0.36
C LYS A 41 -12.14 -6.58 1.66
N SER A 42 -11.09 -5.97 2.21
CA SER A 42 -11.14 -5.20 3.46
C SER A 42 -11.27 -3.69 3.22
N LEU A 43 -11.30 -3.25 1.96
CA LEU A 43 -11.27 -1.86 1.51
C LEU A 43 -12.70 -1.38 1.23
N THR A 44 -13.42 -1.01 2.30
CA THR A 44 -14.70 -0.32 2.16
C THR A 44 -14.46 1.15 1.77
N PRO A 45 -15.43 1.85 1.13
CA PRO A 45 -15.30 3.27 0.79
C PRO A 45 -14.94 4.15 1.99
N GLU A 46 -15.49 3.83 3.16
CA GLU A 46 -15.20 4.54 4.42
C GLU A 46 -13.75 4.34 4.88
N LYS A 47 -13.23 3.11 4.79
CA LYS A 47 -11.83 2.82 5.10
C LYS A 47 -10.90 3.48 4.11
N GLU A 48 -11.25 3.48 2.84
CA GLU A 48 -10.50 4.20 1.81
C GLU A 48 -10.46 5.71 2.12
N GLY A 49 -11.59 6.31 2.50
CA GLY A 49 -11.67 7.71 2.92
C GLY A 49 -10.75 8.02 4.11
N LYS A 50 -10.74 7.15 5.13
CA LYS A 50 -9.83 7.28 6.29
C LYS A 50 -8.36 7.17 5.87
N ILE A 51 -8.02 6.19 5.03
CA ILE A 51 -6.65 6.01 4.54
C ILE A 51 -6.20 7.24 3.73
N ARG A 52 -7.04 7.75 2.83
CA ARG A 52 -6.77 8.97 2.06
C ARG A 52 -6.57 10.18 2.98
N ALA A 53 -7.38 10.32 4.03
CA ALA A 53 -7.24 11.38 5.01
C ALA A 53 -5.93 11.29 5.81
N LEU A 54 -5.51 10.08 6.21
CA LEU A 54 -4.24 9.86 6.91
C LEU A 54 -3.02 10.17 6.03
N ILE A 55 -3.09 9.83 4.74
CA ILE A 55 -2.06 10.19 3.76
C ILE A 55 -2.03 11.71 3.55
N ALA A 56 -3.19 12.36 3.43
CA ALA A 56 -3.29 13.81 3.25
C ALA A 56 -2.76 14.59 4.46
N LYS A 57 -2.95 14.06 5.68
CA LYS A 57 -2.39 14.62 6.92
C LYS A 57 -0.89 14.31 7.11
N ASN A 58 -0.25 13.63 6.16
CA ASN A 58 1.17 13.27 6.17
C ASN A 58 1.60 12.46 7.43
N GLN A 59 0.65 11.83 8.12
CA GLN A 59 0.91 10.96 9.28
C GLN A 59 1.34 9.56 8.86
N ILE A 60 1.18 9.22 7.58
CA ILE A 60 1.69 7.99 6.97
C ILE A 60 2.59 8.42 5.82
N GLY A 61 3.86 8.05 5.89
CA GLY A 61 4.83 8.28 4.81
C GLY A 61 4.25 7.85 3.46
N ARG A 62 4.22 8.80 2.51
CA ARG A 62 3.64 8.66 1.16
C ARG A 62 3.99 7.31 0.52
N ASN A 63 2.99 6.43 0.34
CA ASN A 63 2.80 5.56 -0.84
C ASN A 63 1.72 4.50 -0.58
N LEU A 64 0.47 4.80 -0.95
CA LEU A 64 -0.60 3.80 -1.03
C LEU A 64 -0.43 3.02 -2.33
N CYS A 65 -0.24 1.71 -2.23
CA CYS A 65 -0.16 0.81 -3.39
C CYS A 65 -1.31 -0.20 -3.29
N THR A 66 -2.21 -0.20 -4.27
CA THR A 66 -3.29 -1.18 -4.37
C THR A 66 -2.92 -2.23 -5.42
N ASN A 67 -3.27 -3.50 -5.18
CA ASN A 67 -3.18 -4.53 -6.23
C ASN A 67 -4.28 -4.24 -7.26
N ARG A 68 -3.92 -3.63 -8.40
CA ARG A 68 -4.79 -3.60 -9.57
C ARG A 68 -4.72 -4.99 -10.23
N LYS A 69 -5.82 -5.75 -10.19
CA LYS A 69 -6.04 -6.82 -11.19
C LYS A 69 -6.50 -6.12 -12.46
N SER A 70 -5.73 -6.22 -13.54
CA SER A 70 -6.22 -5.89 -14.89
C SER A 70 -7.47 -6.73 -15.17
N PHE A 71 -8.56 -6.04 -15.51
CA PHE A 71 -9.58 -6.53 -16.44
C PHE A 71 -9.22 -5.99 -17.82
#